data_AF-A0A928VSQ5-F1
#
_entry.id   AF-A0A928VSQ5-F1
#
_cell.length_a   1.000
_cell.length_b   1.000
_cell.length_c   1.000
_cell.angle_alpha   90.00
_cell.angle_beta   90.00
_cell.angle_gamma   90.00
#
_symmetry.space_group_name_H-M   'P 1'
#
loop_
_entity.id
_entity.type
_entity.pdbx_description
1 polymer ?
#
loop_
_entity_poly.entity_id
_entity_poly.type
_entity_poly.pdbx_seq_one_letter_code
_entity_poly.pdbx_strand_id
1 'polypeptide(L)'
;MKLIVKGLVAVVAFGTVGSAILALHAPKPACGCSSEVVAHVGTLARSQQAYFLEQGKFAATIAELGNPISGQSERNRYLMDVQLDRVIVYGQSLRPNKQGYVAGVFKIKSAELSPDGPTTTVVYCLADTKGTYKPTAPIDAQTCGGGTTKRGD
;
A
#
# COMPACT_ATOMS: atom_id res chain seq x y z
N MET A 1 14.23 5.81 -60.34
CA MET A 1 15.17 6.93 -60.06
C MET A 1 14.46 7.90 -59.12
N LYS A 2 15.16 8.28 -58.04
CA LYS A 2 14.91 9.42 -57.14
C LYS A 2 13.70 9.43 -56.20
N LEU A 3 14.10 9.31 -54.94
CA LEU A 3 13.51 9.74 -53.67
C LEU A 3 13.35 11.28 -53.58
N ILE A 4 12.41 11.69 -52.70
CA ILE A 4 12.21 12.95 -51.95
C ILE A 4 11.76 14.23 -52.68
N VAL A 5 10.58 14.75 -52.27
CA VAL A 5 10.39 16.17 -51.93
C VAL A 5 9.49 16.29 -50.69
N LYS A 6 10.06 16.89 -49.62
CA LYS A 6 9.37 17.42 -48.44
C LYS A 6 8.57 18.66 -48.84
N GLY A 7 7.33 18.77 -48.37
CA GLY A 7 6.53 20.01 -48.46
C GLY A 7 5.46 20.04 -47.38
N LEU A 8 5.56 21.02 -46.50
CA LEU A 8 4.78 21.23 -45.28
C LEU A 8 3.49 22.05 -45.57
N VAL A 9 2.50 21.87 -44.69
CA VAL A 9 1.36 22.76 -44.34
C VAL A 9 0.12 22.77 -45.25
N ALA A 10 -0.99 22.30 -44.68
CA ALA A 10 -2.27 23.00 -44.79
C ALA A 10 -3.03 22.87 -43.46
N VAL A 11 -3.12 23.98 -42.73
CA VAL A 11 -4.02 24.18 -41.59
C VAL A 11 -5.44 24.33 -42.16
N VAL A 12 -6.39 23.51 -41.69
CA VAL A 12 -7.82 23.75 -41.93
C VAL A 12 -8.50 23.99 -40.59
N ALA A 13 -8.97 25.23 -40.47
CA ALA A 13 -9.69 25.79 -39.36
C ALA A 13 -11.20 25.52 -39.45
N PHE A 14 -11.77 25.16 -38.30
CA PHE A 14 -13.13 25.35 -37.79
C PHE A 14 -14.37 25.11 -38.70
N GLY A 15 -15.17 24.13 -38.29
CA GLY A 15 -16.59 23.99 -38.64
C GLY A 15 -17.36 23.44 -37.44
N THR A 16 -18.47 24.09 -37.10
CA THR A 16 -19.11 24.14 -35.78
C THR A 16 -20.22 23.11 -35.54
N VAL A 17 -20.58 23.00 -34.25
CA VAL A 17 -21.86 22.54 -33.66
C VAL A 17 -22.15 21.05 -33.65
N GLY A 18 -21.93 20.46 -32.47
CA GLY A 18 -22.44 19.16 -32.07
C GLY A 18 -22.12 18.93 -30.60
N SER A 19 -22.62 19.80 -29.71
CA SER A 19 -22.43 19.66 -28.26
C SER A 19 -23.31 18.52 -27.75
N ALA A 20 -22.91 17.27 -28.04
CA ALA A 20 -23.29 16.15 -27.20
C ALA A 20 -22.54 16.34 -25.88
N ILE A 21 -23.21 16.89 -24.87
CA ILE A 21 -22.73 16.78 -23.50
C ILE A 21 -22.85 15.31 -23.16
N LEU A 22 -21.81 14.54 -23.48
CA LEU A 22 -21.59 13.25 -22.85
C LEU A 22 -21.34 13.62 -21.39
N ALA A 23 -22.42 13.62 -20.59
CA ALA A 23 -22.31 13.58 -19.16
C ALA A 23 -21.62 12.25 -18.86
N LEU A 24 -20.28 12.27 -18.89
CA LEU A 24 -19.48 11.33 -18.11
C LEU A 24 -20.01 11.52 -16.69
N HIS A 25 -20.96 10.68 -16.33
CA HIS A 25 -21.06 10.19 -14.98
C HIS A 25 -19.77 9.41 -14.77
N ALA A 26 -18.67 10.14 -14.59
CA ALA A 26 -17.53 9.60 -13.88
C ALA A 26 -18.16 9.11 -12.57
N PRO A 27 -18.17 7.79 -12.28
CA PRO A 27 -18.39 7.39 -10.92
C PRO A 27 -17.39 8.23 -10.15
N LYS A 28 -17.89 9.07 -9.22
CA LYS A 28 -17.01 9.80 -8.32
C LYS A 28 -15.96 8.77 -7.92
N PRO A 29 -14.64 9.03 -8.09
CA PRO A 29 -13.69 8.12 -7.48
C PRO A 29 -14.15 8.08 -6.04
N ALA A 30 -14.63 6.92 -5.60
CA ALA A 30 -14.69 6.66 -4.20
C ALA A 30 -13.20 6.72 -3.84
N CYS A 31 -12.71 7.93 -3.54
CA CYS A 31 -11.61 8.13 -2.64
C CYS A 31 -12.10 7.36 -1.43
N GLY A 32 -11.77 6.06 -1.40
CA GLY A 32 -12.10 5.20 -0.30
C GLY A 32 -11.54 5.95 0.88
N CYS A 33 -12.42 6.39 1.78
CA CYS A 33 -12.01 7.02 3.02
C CYS A 33 -11.37 5.93 3.89
N SER A 34 -10.24 5.40 3.41
CA SER A 34 -9.35 4.55 4.15
C SER A 34 -8.86 5.40 5.31
N SER A 35 -9.01 4.89 6.52
CA SER A 35 -8.56 5.62 7.69
C SER A 35 -7.06 5.87 7.58
N GLU A 36 -6.60 6.99 8.12
CA GLU A 36 -5.18 7.37 8.14
C GLU A 36 -4.27 6.21 8.59
N VAL A 37 -4.69 5.45 9.61
CA VAL A 37 -3.95 4.29 10.10
C VAL A 37 -3.80 3.19 9.05
N VAL A 38 -4.85 2.91 8.27
CA VAL A 38 -4.82 1.92 7.19
C VAL A 38 -3.93 2.40 6.05
N ALA A 39 -4.06 3.66 5.65
CA ALA A 39 -3.24 4.25 4.59
C ALA A 39 -1.75 4.24 4.92
N HIS A 40 -1.38 4.62 6.15
CA HIS A 40 0.01 4.68 6.60
C HIS A 40 0.63 3.29 6.84
N VAL A 41 -0.09 2.37 7.48
CA VAL A 41 0.36 0.98 7.61
C VAL A 41 0.52 0.31 6.25
N GLY A 42 -0.44 0.51 5.33
CA GLY A 42 -0.35 0.00 3.96
C GLY A 42 0.83 0.60 3.19
N THR A 43 1.14 1.87 3.40
CA THR A 43 2.32 2.52 2.81
C THR A 43 3.60 1.88 3.32
N LEU A 44 3.76 1.75 4.65
CA LEU A 44 4.93 1.10 5.25
C LEU A 44 5.08 -0.36 4.80
N ALA A 45 3.99 -1.13 4.74
CA ALA A 45 4.03 -2.52 4.28
C ALA A 45 4.50 -2.61 2.83
N ARG A 46 3.96 -1.80 1.91
CA ARG A 46 4.40 -1.73 0.52
C ARG A 46 5.86 -1.28 0.39
N SER A 47 6.28 -0.30 1.17
CA SER A 47 7.69 0.13 1.21
C SER A 47 8.62 -0.98 1.69
N GLN A 48 8.21 -1.79 2.67
CA GLN A 48 8.98 -2.95 3.12
C GLN A 48 9.10 -4.03 2.03
N GLN A 49 8.02 -4.29 1.27
CA GLN A 49 8.08 -5.21 0.13
C GLN A 49 9.06 -4.71 -0.93
N ALA A 50 8.98 -3.43 -1.30
CA ALA A 50 9.89 -2.82 -2.28
C ALA A 50 11.36 -2.87 -1.79
N TYR A 51 11.60 -2.47 -0.54
CA TYR A 51 12.93 -2.51 0.05
C TYR A 51 13.50 -3.93 0.10
N PHE A 52 12.68 -4.93 0.41
CA PHE A 52 13.10 -6.34 0.39
C PHE A 52 13.49 -6.80 -1.02
N LEU A 53 12.75 -6.38 -2.06
CA LEU A 53 13.08 -6.70 -3.45
C LEU A 53 14.42 -6.07 -3.88
N GLU A 54 14.74 -4.87 -3.40
CA GLU A 54 15.97 -4.17 -3.75
C GLU A 54 17.19 -4.65 -2.94
N GLN A 55 17.00 -4.92 -1.64
CA GLN A 55 18.09 -5.13 -0.68
C GLN A 55 18.20 -6.59 -0.19
N GLY A 56 17.23 -7.44 -0.50
CA GLY A 56 17.18 -8.84 -0.05
C GLY A 56 16.93 -9.03 1.46
N LYS A 57 16.63 -7.96 2.18
CA LYS A 57 16.34 -7.92 3.62
C LYS A 57 15.28 -6.86 3.93
N PHE A 58 14.61 -6.95 5.09
CA PHE A 58 13.70 -5.91 5.56
C PHE A 58 14.45 -4.70 6.12
N ALA A 59 13.86 -3.51 5.98
CA ALA A 59 14.39 -2.30 6.58
C ALA A 59 14.15 -2.30 8.09
N ALA A 60 15.17 -1.95 8.86
CA ALA A 60 15.09 -1.91 10.32
C ALA A 60 14.32 -0.68 10.84
N THR A 61 14.29 0.40 10.06
CA THR A 61 13.71 1.69 10.47
C THR A 61 12.89 2.34 9.35
N ILE A 62 11.97 3.24 9.73
CA ILE A 62 11.17 4.02 8.76
C ILE A 62 12.08 4.95 7.93
N ALA A 63 13.21 5.37 8.50
CA ALA A 63 14.21 6.19 7.80
C ALA A 63 14.89 5.45 6.65
N GLU A 64 15.20 4.16 6.83
CA GLU A 64 15.74 3.30 5.76
C GLU A 64 14.76 3.12 4.59
N LEU A 65 13.44 3.24 4.85
CA LEU A 65 12.40 3.23 3.82
C LEU A 65 12.27 4.56 3.07
N GLY A 66 13.13 5.56 3.36
CA GLY A 66 13.05 6.89 2.77
C GLY A 66 12.03 7.82 3.44
N ASN A 67 11.65 7.56 4.69
CA ASN A 67 10.64 8.33 5.44
C ASN A 67 9.30 8.50 4.69
N PRO A 68 8.66 7.40 4.24
CA PRO A 68 7.41 7.49 3.47
C PRO A 68 6.26 8.05 4.30
N ILE A 69 6.36 7.98 5.63
CA ILE A 69 5.47 8.60 6.60
C ILE A 69 6.28 9.05 7.83
N SER A 70 5.68 9.91 8.65
CA SER A 70 6.19 10.15 10.01
C SER A 70 5.88 8.96 10.93
N GLY A 71 6.79 8.62 11.84
CA GLY A 71 6.60 7.51 12.79
C GLY A 71 5.45 7.71 13.78
N GLN A 72 4.91 8.92 13.88
CA GLN A 72 3.73 9.23 14.68
C GLN A 72 2.96 10.39 14.02
N SER A 73 1.64 10.36 14.16
CA SER A 73 0.72 11.46 13.85
C SER A 73 -0.01 11.93 15.11
N GLU A 74 -0.91 12.89 14.98
CA GLU A 74 -1.79 13.30 16.08
C GLU A 74 -2.72 12.19 16.59
N ARG A 75 -2.96 11.17 15.75
CA ARG A 75 -4.00 10.15 16.00
C ARG A 75 -3.44 8.75 16.15
N ASN A 76 -2.27 8.48 15.60
CA ASN A 76 -1.71 7.14 15.54
C ASN A 76 -0.19 7.16 15.78
N ARG A 77 0.34 6.08 16.32
CA ARG A 77 1.77 5.80 16.36
C ARG A 77 2.08 4.60 15.47
N TYR A 78 3.16 4.69 14.70
CA TYR A 78 3.59 3.66 13.78
C TYR A 78 4.88 3.02 14.27
N LEU A 79 4.88 1.69 14.39
CA LEU A 79 6.02 0.91 14.85
C LEU A 79 6.28 -0.24 13.90
N MET A 80 7.54 -0.65 13.81
CA MET A 80 7.94 -1.83 13.07
C MET A 80 8.65 -2.79 14.02
N ASP A 81 8.29 -4.07 13.94
CA ASP A 81 9.00 -5.18 14.57
C ASP A 81 9.59 -6.04 13.45
N VAL A 82 10.91 -5.99 13.33
CA VAL A 82 11.64 -6.52 12.18
C VAL A 82 12.38 -7.79 12.59
N GLN A 83 12.14 -8.86 11.84
CA GLN A 83 12.77 -10.16 12.01
C GLN A 83 13.39 -10.60 10.67
N LEU A 84 14.12 -11.72 10.67
CA LEU A 84 14.84 -12.19 9.50
C LEU A 84 13.90 -12.59 8.34
N ASP A 85 12.74 -13.14 8.67
CA ASP A 85 11.77 -13.72 7.75
C ASP A 85 10.46 -12.93 7.66
N ARG A 86 10.29 -11.88 8.46
CA ARG A 86 9.10 -11.02 8.43
C ARG A 86 9.35 -9.65 9.03
N VAL A 87 8.47 -8.72 8.72
CA VAL A 87 8.30 -7.46 9.45
C VAL A 87 6.84 -7.24 9.80
N ILE A 88 6.57 -6.88 11.05
CA ILE A 88 5.24 -6.52 11.52
C ILE A 88 5.17 -5.00 11.65
N VAL A 89 4.21 -4.40 10.96
CA VAL A 89 3.95 -2.96 10.98
C VAL A 89 2.69 -2.72 11.80
N TYR A 90 2.81 -1.97 12.89
CA TYR A 90 1.70 -1.61 13.75
C TYR A 90 1.27 -0.16 13.51
N GLY A 91 -0.04 0.05 13.35
CA GLY A 91 -0.71 1.33 13.47
C GLY A 91 -1.50 1.37 14.77
N GLN A 92 -0.89 1.96 15.79
CA GLN A 92 -1.44 2.04 17.13
C GLN A 92 -2.33 3.28 17.25
N SER A 93 -3.63 3.09 17.51
CA SER A 93 -4.54 4.22 17.71
C SER A 93 -4.27 4.89 19.05
N LEU A 94 -4.02 6.21 19.03
CA LEU A 94 -3.93 7.06 20.22
C LEU A 94 -5.32 7.48 20.74
N ARG A 95 -6.39 7.11 20.03
CA ARG A 95 -7.78 7.41 20.41
C ARG A 95 -8.47 6.16 20.98
N PRO A 96 -9.15 6.27 22.14
CA PRO A 96 -9.76 5.11 22.81
C PRO A 96 -10.91 4.49 22.01
N ASN A 97 -11.54 5.24 21.11
CA ASN A 97 -12.72 4.80 20.35
C ASN A 97 -12.39 4.31 18.92
N LYS A 98 -11.12 4.03 18.63
CA LYS A 98 -10.67 3.57 17.30
C LYS A 98 -9.92 2.25 17.44
N GLN A 99 -10.03 1.40 16.42
CA GLN A 99 -9.34 0.11 16.34
C GLN A 99 -7.92 0.34 15.84
N GLY A 100 -6.96 -0.37 16.42
CA GLY A 100 -5.62 -0.47 15.85
C GLY A 100 -5.62 -1.33 14.59
N TYR A 101 -4.60 -1.14 13.76
CA TYR A 101 -4.40 -1.87 12.51
C TYR A 101 -2.99 -2.42 12.48
N VAL A 102 -2.80 -3.62 11.95
CA VAL A 102 -1.49 -4.27 11.88
C VAL A 102 -1.34 -4.96 10.53
N ALA A 103 -0.14 -4.87 9.95
CA ALA A 103 0.24 -5.61 8.77
C ALA A 103 1.43 -6.50 9.08
N GLY A 104 1.47 -7.69 8.49
CA GLY A 104 2.65 -8.54 8.48
C GLY A 104 3.13 -8.70 7.05
N VAL A 105 4.40 -8.39 6.80
CA VAL A 105 5.07 -8.67 5.54
C VAL A 105 5.97 -9.87 5.75
N PHE A 106 5.68 -10.98 5.09
CA PHE A 106 6.34 -12.27 5.28
C PHE A 106 7.15 -12.63 4.05
N LYS A 107 8.40 -13.03 4.27
CA LYS A 107 9.24 -13.64 3.24
C LYS A 107 8.69 -15.02 2.91
N ILE A 108 8.46 -15.28 1.63
CA ILE A 108 8.02 -16.58 1.13
C ILE A 108 9.08 -17.16 0.20
N LYS A 109 9.36 -18.45 0.41
CA LYS A 109 10.29 -19.28 -0.39
C LYS A 109 9.53 -20.54 -0.82
N SER A 110 8.44 -20.38 -1.56
CA SER A 110 7.81 -21.53 -2.22
C SER A 110 8.22 -21.51 -3.68
N ALA A 111 8.70 -22.63 -4.21
CA ALA A 111 9.05 -22.78 -5.62
C ALA A 111 7.84 -22.50 -6.54
N GLU A 112 6.62 -22.69 -6.04
CA GLU A 112 5.39 -22.33 -6.75
C GLU A 112 5.07 -20.84 -6.70
N LEU A 113 5.34 -20.17 -5.57
CA LEU A 113 4.97 -18.76 -5.37
C LEU A 113 6.09 -17.80 -5.80
N SER A 114 7.32 -18.30 -5.91
CA SER A 114 8.50 -17.49 -6.21
C SER A 114 9.59 -18.34 -6.87
N PRO A 115 9.40 -18.71 -8.16
CA PRO A 115 10.38 -19.47 -8.93
C PRO A 115 11.71 -18.72 -9.13
N ASP A 116 11.68 -17.38 -9.07
CA ASP A 116 12.82 -16.49 -9.34
C ASP A 116 13.63 -16.10 -8.08
N GLY A 117 13.25 -16.59 -6.89
CA GLY A 117 13.94 -16.26 -5.63
C GLY A 117 12.99 -16.13 -4.44
N PRO A 118 13.41 -15.58 -3.30
CA PRO A 118 12.49 -15.22 -2.23
C PRO A 118 11.70 -13.95 -2.58
N THR A 119 10.37 -13.98 -2.41
CA THR A 119 9.52 -12.78 -2.49
C THR A 119 8.83 -12.52 -1.14
N THR A 120 7.94 -11.53 -1.08
CA THR A 120 7.18 -11.18 0.11
C THR A 120 5.69 -11.16 -0.17
N THR A 121 4.90 -11.48 0.85
CA THR A 121 3.45 -11.33 0.84
C THR A 121 3.01 -10.58 2.08
N VAL A 122 1.87 -9.89 1.99
CA VAL A 122 1.34 -9.07 3.06
C VAL A 122 0.01 -9.62 3.53
N VAL A 123 -0.22 -9.52 4.83
CA VAL A 123 -1.54 -9.71 5.44
C VAL A 123 -1.87 -8.49 6.27
N TYR A 124 -3.10 -8.02 6.18
CA TYR A 124 -3.60 -6.92 6.98
C TYR A 124 -4.67 -7.41 7.95
N CYS A 125 -4.57 -6.97 9.19
CA CYS A 125 -5.48 -7.34 10.27
C CYS A 125 -5.93 -6.09 11.03
N LEU A 126 -7.23 -6.01 11.31
CA LEU A 126 -7.82 -4.97 12.14
C LEU A 126 -8.14 -5.54 13.51
N ALA A 127 -7.88 -4.81 14.58
CA ALA A 127 -8.33 -5.22 15.92
C ALA A 127 -9.87 -5.32 15.99
N ASP A 128 -10.38 -6.38 16.61
CA ASP A 128 -11.82 -6.61 16.74
C ASP A 128 -12.44 -5.60 17.71
N THR A 129 -11.70 -5.21 18.74
CA THR A 129 -12.11 -4.26 19.77
C THR A 129 -11.51 -2.87 19.57
N LYS A 130 -12.34 -1.84 19.77
CA LYS A 130 -11.89 -0.44 19.82
C LYS A 130 -11.01 -0.23 21.07
N GLY A 131 -10.07 0.70 20.99
CA GLY A 131 -9.18 1.01 22.12
C GLY A 131 -8.02 0.03 22.26
N THR A 132 -7.97 -1.02 21.43
CA THR A 132 -6.79 -1.88 21.31
C THR A 132 -5.64 -1.08 20.72
N TYR A 133 -4.77 -0.61 21.60
CA TYR A 133 -3.62 0.22 21.28
C TYR A 133 -2.62 -0.53 20.41
N LYS A 134 -2.32 -1.79 20.72
CA LYS A 134 -1.44 -2.67 19.92
C LYS A 134 -2.18 -3.95 19.55
N PRO A 135 -2.67 -4.08 18.31
CA PRO A 135 -3.29 -5.31 17.83
C PRO A 135 -2.31 -6.49 17.90
N THR A 136 -2.83 -7.70 18.09
CA THR A 136 -2.03 -8.93 17.99
C THR A 136 -1.43 -9.06 16.60
N ALA A 137 -0.16 -9.43 16.51
CA ALA A 137 0.51 -9.62 15.22
C ALA A 137 -0.14 -10.76 14.40
N PRO A 138 -0.16 -10.67 13.07
CA PRO A 138 -0.47 -11.83 12.22
C PRO A 138 0.50 -12.99 12.48
N ILE A 139 0.00 -14.21 12.34
CA ILE A 139 0.76 -15.45 12.58
C ILE A 139 1.64 -15.76 11.35
N ASP A 140 1.04 -15.66 10.18
CA ASP A 140 1.66 -15.95 8.89
C ASP A 140 1.04 -15.06 7.78
N ALA A 141 1.47 -15.30 6.55
CA ALA A 141 1.02 -14.64 5.32
C ALA A 141 -0.50 -14.63 5.06
N GLN A 142 -1.27 -15.46 5.74
CA GLN A 142 -2.71 -15.65 5.51
C GLN A 142 -3.54 -15.53 6.79
N THR A 143 -2.93 -15.69 7.96
CA THR A 143 -3.60 -15.81 9.25
C THR A 143 -3.33 -14.62 10.16
N CYS A 144 -4.41 -13.97 10.60
CA CYS A 144 -4.37 -12.93 11.62
C CYS A 144 -4.21 -13.51 13.03
N GLY A 145 -3.61 -12.74 13.94
CA GLY A 145 -3.51 -13.12 15.35
C GLY A 145 -4.85 -12.99 16.08
N GLY A 146 -4.97 -13.66 17.23
CA GLY A 146 -6.20 -13.63 18.04
C GLY A 146 -6.65 -12.20 18.40
N GLY A 147 -7.96 -11.94 18.31
CA GLY A 147 -8.54 -10.61 18.53
C GLY A 147 -8.34 -9.63 17.37
N THR A 148 -7.97 -10.13 16.19
CA THR A 148 -7.88 -9.35 14.96
C THR A 148 -8.51 -10.09 13.78
N THR A 149 -9.13 -9.35 12.87
CA THR A 149 -9.81 -9.86 11.67
C THR A 149 -9.08 -9.42 10.40
N LYS A 150 -8.91 -10.35 9.44
CA LYS A 150 -8.28 -10.07 8.15
C LYS A 150 -9.05 -9.00 7.37
N ARG A 151 -8.32 -8.07 6.76
CA ARG A 151 -8.84 -7.08 5.82
C ARG A 151 -8.30 -7.38 4.43
N GLY A 152 -9.15 -7.22 3.43
CA GLY A 152 -8.75 -7.33 2.03
C GLY A 152 -7.84 -6.18 1.62
N ASP A 153 -6.96 -6.46 0.67
CA ASP A 153 -6.03 -5.52 0.04
C ASP A 153 -6.76 -4.52 -0.87
#